data_AF-A0A0R2EGP6-F1
#
_entry.id   AF-A0A0R2EGP6-F1
#
_cell.length_a   1.000
_cell.length_b   1.000
_cell.length_c   1.000
_cell.angle_alpha   90.00
_cell.angle_beta   90.00
_cell.angle_gamma   90.00
#
_symmetry.space_group_name_H-M   'P 1'
#
loop_
_entity.id
_entity.type
_entity.pdbx_description
1 polymer ?
#
loop_
_entity_poly.entity_id
_entity_poly.type
_entity_poly.pdbx_seq_one_letter_code
_entity_poly.pdbx_strand_id
1 'polypeptide(L)' 'MTETELKALAELLQAYNIELKTQGTMITHVNGHEAQLDATGYMSDQLIKVVLEIIGTDLRAALFQKLHG' A
#
# COMPACT_ATOMS: atom_id res chain seq x y z
N MET A 1 -0.77 -8.96 -11.38
CA MET A 1 0.42 -9.73 -10.95
C MET A 1 0.04 -11.05 -10.29
N THR A 2 1.00 -11.96 -10.10
CA THR A 2 0.86 -13.21 -9.34
C THR A 2 1.05 -12.99 -7.83
N GLU A 3 0.63 -13.96 -7.00
CA GLU A 3 0.84 -13.92 -5.55
C GLU A 3 2.32 -13.83 -5.16
N THR A 4 3.21 -14.53 -5.88
CA THR A 4 4.65 -14.49 -5.64
C THR A 4 5.25 -13.11 -5.92
N GLU A 5 4.85 -12.48 -7.02
CA GLU A 5 5.28 -11.11 -7.36
C GLU A 5 4.75 -10.09 -6.35
N LEU A 6 3.49 -10.24 -5.91
CA LEU A 6 2.91 -9.38 -4.88
C LEU A 6 3.65 -9.53 -3.55
N LYS A 7 4.01 -10.77 -3.16
CA LYS A 7 4.78 -11.01 -1.94
C LYS A 7 6.17 -10.38 -2.01
N ALA A 8 6.88 -10.55 -3.14
CA ALA A 8 8.18 -9.91 -3.35
C ALA A 8 8.08 -8.38 -3.28
N LEU A 9 7.02 -7.81 -3.84
CA LEU A 9 6.76 -6.37 -3.72
C LEU A 9 6.48 -5.94 -2.27
N ALA A 10 5.66 -6.70 -1.54
CA ALA A 10 5.37 -6.42 -0.14
C ALA A 10 6.64 -6.45 0.72
N GLU A 11 7.54 -7.41 0.50
CA GLU A 11 8.84 -7.49 1.17
C GLU A 11 9.73 -6.27 0.84
N LEU A 12 9.77 -5.83 -0.42
CA LEU A 12 10.51 -4.62 -0.81
C LEU A 12 9.94 -3.36 -0.15
N LEU A 13 8.62 -3.25 -0.04
CA LEU A 13 7.95 -2.10 0.56
C LEU A 13 8.22 -1.99 2.07
N GLN A 14 8.48 -3.11 2.76
CA GLN A 14 8.88 -3.07 4.18
C GLN A 14 10.18 -2.28 4.41
N ALA A 15 11.12 -2.29 3.44
CA ALA A 15 12.35 -1.49 3.54
C ALA A 15 12.07 0.03 3.60
N TYR A 16 10.88 0.45 3.19
CA TYR A 16 10.41 1.83 3.24
C TYR A 16 9.41 2.08 4.37
N ASN A 17 9.28 1.14 5.33
CA ASN A 17 8.27 1.14 6.39
C ASN A 17 6.83 1.14 5.86
N ILE A 18 6.62 0.46 4.73
CA ILE A 18 5.29 0.26 4.15
C ILE A 18 4.89 -1.20 4.38
N GLU A 19 3.90 -1.41 5.24
CA GLU A 19 3.29 -2.71 5.49
C GLU A 19 2.13 -2.93 4.51
N LEU A 20 2.22 -4.02 3.75
CA LEU A 20 1.10 -4.57 3.00
C LEU A 20 0.68 -5.89 3.65
N LYS A 21 -0.60 -6.00 4.02
CA LYS A 21 -1.20 -7.29 4.39
C LYS A 21 -1.98 -7.82 3.21
N THR A 22 -1.73 -9.07 2.87
CA THR A 22 -2.35 -9.73 1.72
C THR A 22 -3.00 -11.05 2.09
N GLN A 23 -4.01 -11.43 1.32
CA GLN A 23 -4.65 -12.74 1.34
C GLN A 23 -4.72 -13.25 -0.10
N GLY A 24 -3.77 -14.10 -0.50
CA GLY A 24 -3.54 -14.42 -1.91
C GLY A 24 -3.12 -13.17 -2.67
N THR A 25 -3.83 -12.84 -3.75
CA THR A 25 -3.60 -11.62 -4.54
C THR A 25 -4.36 -10.39 -4.05
N MET A 26 -5.18 -10.53 -2.99
CA MET A 26 -5.90 -9.41 -2.41
C MET A 26 -5.03 -8.69 -1.38
N ILE A 27 -4.87 -7.39 -1.53
CA ILE A 27 -4.32 -6.52 -0.48
C ILE A 27 -5.49 -6.13 0.43
N THR A 28 -5.39 -6.52 1.69
CA THR A 28 -6.40 -6.26 2.71
C THR A 28 -6.05 -5.03 3.54
N HIS A 29 -4.77 -4.69 3.67
CA HIS A 29 -4.35 -3.49 4.40
C HIS A 29 -3.10 -2.86 3.81
N VAL A 30 -2.99 -1.53 3.94
CA VAL A 30 -1.81 -0.71 3.66
C VAL A 30 -1.54 0.18 4.88
N ASN A 31 -0.41 0.00 5.57
CA ASN A 31 -0.03 0.81 6.74
C ASN A 31 -1.14 0.97 7.81
N GLY A 32 -1.89 -0.10 8.07
CA GLY A 32 -3.00 -0.09 9.05
C GLY A 32 -4.33 0.44 8.51
N HIS A 33 -4.36 1.01 7.30
CA HIS A 33 -5.61 1.28 6.59
C HIS A 33 -6.15 0.01 5.93
N GLU A 34 -7.43 -0.25 6.14
CA GLU A 34 -8.13 -1.32 5.45
C GLU A 34 -8.22 -0.97 3.95
N ALA A 35 -7.82 -1.92 3.12
CA ALA A 35 -7.85 -1.84 1.67
C ALA A 35 -8.55 -3.08 1.13
N GLN A 36 -9.22 -2.97 -0.02
CA GLN A 36 -9.72 -4.11 -0.76
C GLN A 36 -9.30 -3.96 -2.21
N LEU A 37 -8.05 -4.35 -2.47
CA LEU A 37 -7.40 -4.17 -3.77
C LEU A 37 -6.97 -5.52 -4.33
N ASP A 38 -7.54 -5.90 -5.48
CA ASP A 38 -7.12 -7.09 -6.21
C ASP A 38 -5.88 -6.76 -7.06
N ALA A 39 -4.73 -7.28 -6.66
CA ALA A 39 -3.45 -7.05 -7.35
C ALA A 39 -3.37 -7.74 -8.72
N THR A 40 -4.28 -8.65 -9.07
CA THR A 40 -4.26 -9.33 -10.38
C THR A 40 -4.44 -8.35 -11.54
N GLY A 41 -5.25 -7.31 -11.34
CA GLY A 41 -5.52 -6.25 -12.32
C GLY A 41 -4.41 -5.21 -12.48
N TYR A 42 -3.33 -5.29 -11.69
CA TYR A 42 -2.27 -4.28 -11.69
C TYR A 42 -0.93 -4.86 -12.17
N MET A 43 -0.19 -4.00 -12.89
CA MET A 43 1.27 -4.13 -13.00
C MET A 43 1.96 -3.61 -11.73
N SER A 44 3.19 -4.05 -11.47
CA SER A 44 3.90 -3.71 -10.23
C SER A 44 4.09 -2.20 -10.04
N ASP A 45 4.40 -1.46 -11.10
CA ASP A 45 4.57 0.00 -11.06
C ASP A 45 3.26 0.74 -10.74
N GLN A 46 2.14 0.26 -11.29
CA GLN A 46 0.81 0.79 -11.02
C GLN A 46 0.41 0.53 -9.56
N LEU A 47 0.66 -0.68 -9.07
CA LEU A 47 0.32 -1.01 -7.69
C LEU A 47 1.14 -0.17 -6.70
N ILE A 48 2.44 0.02 -6.96
CA ILE A 48 3.28 0.90 -6.14
C ILE A 48 2.69 2.31 -6.06
N LYS A 49 2.22 2.87 -7.19
CA LYS A 49 1.58 4.20 -7.19
C LYS A 49 0.32 4.22 -6.32
N VAL A 50 -0.56 3.24 -6.47
CA VAL A 50 -1.81 3.15 -5.69
C VAL A 50 -1.50 3.06 -4.18
N VAL A 51 -0.54 2.23 -3.79
CA VAL A 51 -0.11 2.09 -2.39
C VAL A 51 0.43 3.42 -1.84
N LEU A 52 1.26 4.11 -2.61
CA LEU A 52 1.81 5.41 -2.20
C LEU A 52 0.76 6.52 -2.17
N GLU A 53 -0.29 6.46 -2.99
CA GLU A 53 -1.41 7.41 -2.96
C GLU A 53 -2.26 7.25 -1.70
N ILE A 54 -2.50 6.00 -1.26
CA ILE A 54 -3.19 5.71 0.01
C ILE A 54 -2.39 6.34 1.17
N ILE A 55 -1.10 6.00 1.27
CA ILE A 55 -0.21 6.53 2.32
C ILE A 55 -0.09 8.05 2.23
N GLY A 56 0.02 8.59 1.01
CA GLY A 56 0.13 10.02 0.78
C GLY A 56 -1.11 10.79 1.23
N THR A 57 -2.29 10.18 1.17
CA THR A 57 -3.54 10.77 1.68
C THR A 57 -3.48 10.90 3.20
N ASP A 58 -3.07 9.85 3.90
CA ASP A 58 -2.92 9.86 5.36
C ASP A 58 -1.86 10.85 5.80
N LEU A 59 -0.72 10.87 5.11
CA LEU A 59 0.38 11.77 5.42
C LEU A 59 -0.05 13.24 5.27
N ARG A 60 -0.83 13.58 4.23
CA ARG A 60 -1.36 14.94 4.06
C ARG A 60 -2.32 15.30 5.20
N ALA A 61 -3.21 14.40 5.59
CA ALA A 61 -4.13 14.62 6.70
C ALA A 61 -3.38 14.83 8.03
N ALA A 62 -2.41 13.96 8.33
CA ALA A 62 -1.58 14.05 9.52
C ALA A 62 -0.72 15.33 9.54
N LEU A 63 -0.16 15.73 8.39
CA LEU A 63 0.61 16.97 8.27
C LEU A 63 -0.28 18.19 8.53
N PHE A 64 -1.48 18.22 7.95
CA PHE A 64 -2.43 19.30 8.18
C PHE A 64 -2.80 19.42 9.66
N GLN A 65 -3.13 18.30 10.31
CA GLN A 65 -3.42 18.28 11.75
C GLN A 65 -2.22 18.74 12.58
N LYS A 66 -0.99 18.37 12.22
CA LYS A 66 0.21 18.79 12.94
C LYS A 66 0.49 20.29 12.82
N LEU A 67 0.16 20.91 11.68
CA LEU A 67 0.43 22.33 11.42
C LEU A 67 -0.69 23.26 11.89
N HIS A 68 -1.93 22.77 11.97
CA HIS A 68 -3.13 23.59 12.19
C HIS A 68 -4.06 23.10 13.31
N GLY A 69 -3.76 21.97 13.95
CA GLY A 69 -4.52 21.40 15.06
C GLY A 69 -3.97 21.73 16.43
#